data_AF-A0ABD2XI95-F1
#
_entry.id   AF-A0ABD2XI95-F1
#
_cell.length_a   1.000
_cell.length_b   1.000
_cell.length_c   1.000
_cell.angle_alpha   90.00
_cell.angle_beta   90.00
_cell.angle_gamma   90.00
#
_symmetry.space_group_name_H-M   'P 1'
#
loop_
_entity.id
_entity.type
_entity.pdbx_description
1 polymer ?
#
loop_
_entity_poly.entity_id
_entity_poly.type
_entity_poly.pdbx_seq_one_letter_code
_entity_poly.pdbx_strand_id
1 'polypeptide(L)'
;MAIKTTTAIYGYDCGTKLTNLTTISLIDVGKCKEERPEVRTTRIRAQLVQVNDYGLIKIKECKVLIKRTVFYCGMHSHISLVANGEIEYYKEITREECDGLHQSGTYVYQGAKIADIP
;
A
#
# COMPACT_ATOMS: atom_id res chain seq x y z
N MET A 1 -33.64 13.03 -12.05
CA MET A 1 -34.03 11.64 -12.39
C MET A 1 -34.69 11.05 -11.15
N ALA A 2 -36.01 10.86 -11.17
CA ALA A 2 -36.78 10.43 -10.00
C ALA A 2 -37.21 8.97 -10.14
N ILE A 3 -36.95 8.15 -9.12
CA ILE A 3 -37.35 6.74 -9.07
C ILE A 3 -38.82 6.68 -8.67
N LYS A 4 -39.67 6.15 -9.55
CA LYS A 4 -41.10 5.97 -9.32
C LYS A 4 -41.30 4.71 -8.48
N THR A 5 -41.70 4.84 -7.22
CA THR A 5 -42.09 3.71 -6.37
C THR A 5 -43.39 3.11 -6.90
N THR A 6 -43.35 1.83 -7.25
CA THR A 6 -44.54 1.06 -7.67
C THR A 6 -44.87 0.08 -6.55
N THR A 7 -46.09 0.15 -6.03
CA THR A 7 -46.63 -0.82 -5.09
C THR A 7 -47.29 -1.95 -5.87
N ALA A 8 -46.82 -3.18 -5.66
CA ALA A 8 -47.43 -4.40 -6.21
C ALA A 8 -48.05 -5.21 -5.08
N ILE A 9 -49.23 -5.79 -5.33
CA ILE A 9 -49.90 -6.71 -4.41
C ILE A 9 -49.55 -8.12 -4.85
N TYR A 10 -48.96 -8.90 -3.94
CA TYR A 10 -48.67 -10.31 -4.14
C TYR A 10 -49.85 -11.14 -3.61
N GLY A 11 -50.56 -11.83 -4.52
CA GLY A 11 -51.62 -12.78 -4.16
C GLY A 11 -51.11 -14.21 -4.26
N TYR A 12 -51.30 -15.00 -3.19
CA TYR A 12 -51.03 -16.44 -3.20
C TYR A 12 -52.36 -17.19 -3.28
N ASP A 13 -52.46 -18.16 -4.18
CA ASP A 13 -53.61 -19.07 -4.25
C ASP A 13 -53.47 -20.15 -3.16
N CYS A 14 -54.17 -19.94 -2.04
CA CYS A 14 -54.19 -20.87 -0.91
C CYS A 14 -55.11 -22.09 -1.12
N GLY A 15 -55.86 -22.16 -2.23
CA GLY A 15 -56.80 -23.24 -2.51
C GLY A 15 -56.18 -24.47 -3.19
N THR A 16 -54.99 -24.32 -3.76
CA THR A 16 -54.36 -25.36 -4.59
C THR A 16 -53.36 -26.20 -3.78
N LYS A 17 -53.56 -27.52 -3.72
CA LYS A 17 -52.70 -28.49 -2.98
C LYS A 17 -51.29 -28.69 -3.56
N LEU A 18 -50.92 -27.97 -4.63
CA LEU A 18 -49.67 -28.16 -5.38
C LEU A 18 -48.47 -27.37 -4.80
N THR A 19 -48.66 -26.60 -3.73
CA THR A 19 -47.63 -25.68 -3.25
C THR A 19 -47.18 -26.03 -1.83
N ASN A 20 -45.91 -26.44 -1.68
CA ASN A 20 -45.27 -26.61 -0.38
C ASN A 20 -44.96 -25.22 0.22
N LEU A 21 -45.94 -24.63 0.89
CA LEU A 21 -45.78 -23.34 1.55
C LEU A 21 -44.91 -23.50 2.80
N THR A 22 -43.76 -22.84 2.82
CA THR A 22 -42.90 -22.76 4.01
C THR A 22 -43.05 -21.39 4.64
N THR A 23 -43.65 -21.32 5.83
CA THR A 23 -43.80 -20.08 6.58
C THR A 23 -42.55 -19.81 7.40
N ILE A 24 -41.94 -18.64 7.22
CA ILE A 24 -40.77 -18.19 7.99
C ILE A 24 -41.21 -17.05 8.89
N SER A 25 -40.99 -17.19 10.20
CA SER A 25 -41.20 -16.09 11.16
C SER A 25 -40.04 -15.09 11.04
N LEU A 26 -40.36 -13.79 10.91
CA LEU A 26 -39.38 -12.71 10.92
C LEU A 26 -39.21 -12.05 12.30
N ILE A 27 -40.05 -12.43 13.26
CA ILE A 27 -40.16 -11.78 14.57
C ILE A 27 -39.49 -12.63 15.66
N ASP A 28 -39.48 -13.95 15.47
CA ASP A 28 -38.98 -14.89 16.46
C ASP A 28 -38.26 -16.06 15.78
N VAL A 29 -37.16 -16.49 16.41
CA VAL A 29 -36.33 -17.61 15.95
C VAL A 29 -36.59 -18.78 16.89
N GLY A 30 -37.21 -19.84 16.36
CA GLY A 30 -37.43 -21.07 17.12
C GLY A 30 -36.11 -21.67 17.62
N LYS A 31 -36.14 -22.33 18.78
CA LYS A 31 -34.95 -23.00 19.34
C LYS A 31 -34.43 -24.04 18.34
N CYS A 32 -33.18 -23.90 17.92
CA CYS A 32 -32.49 -24.95 17.20
C CYS A 32 -32.44 -26.20 18.07
N LYS A 33 -32.76 -27.37 17.51
CA LYS A 33 -32.38 -28.63 18.14
C LYS A 33 -30.85 -28.66 18.12
N GLU A 34 -30.24 -28.48 19.28
CA GLU A 34 -28.83 -28.82 19.47
C GLU A 34 -28.72 -30.34 19.32
N GLU A 35 -28.43 -30.80 18.11
CA GLU A 35 -27.90 -32.13 17.94
C GLU A 35 -26.59 -32.18 18.72
N ARG A 36 -26.50 -33.09 19.68
CA ARG A 36 -25.26 -33.42 20.37
C ARG A 36 -24.66 -34.62 19.63
N PRO A 37 -23.95 -34.42 18.51
CA PRO A 37 -23.28 -35.53 17.86
C PRO A 37 -22.30 -36.16 18.85
N GLU A 38 -22.18 -37.48 18.79
CA GLU A 38 -21.17 -38.20 19.54
C GLU A 38 -19.78 -37.72 19.09
N VAL A 39 -19.12 -36.93 19.93
CA VAL A 39 -17.80 -36.37 19.61
C VAL A 39 -16.76 -37.47 19.74
N ARG A 40 -16.24 -37.95 18.61
CA ARG A 40 -15.09 -38.86 18.59
C ARG A 40 -13.81 -38.05 18.73
N THR A 41 -13.28 -38.00 19.95
CA THR A 41 -12.02 -37.33 20.24
C THR A 41 -10.85 -38.22 19.84
N THR A 42 -10.08 -37.80 18.83
CA THR A 42 -8.83 -38.46 18.44
C THR A 42 -7.65 -37.55 18.72
N ARG A 43 -6.61 -38.07 19.39
CA ARG A 43 -5.35 -37.34 19.58
C ARG A 43 -4.54 -37.38 18.28
N ILE A 44 -4.39 -36.23 17.64
CA ILE A 44 -3.48 -36.06 16.51
C ILE A 44 -2.26 -35.26 16.95
N ARG A 45 -1.09 -35.60 16.42
CA ARG A 45 0.11 -34.77 16.55
C ARG A 45 0.10 -33.78 15.40
N ALA A 46 -0.29 -32.55 15.68
CA ALA A 46 -0.14 -31.44 14.75
C ALA A 46 1.23 -30.79 14.95
N GLN A 47 1.99 -30.62 13.89
CA GLN A 47 3.20 -29.81 13.91
C GLN A 47 2.82 -28.41 13.45
N LEU A 48 2.95 -27.42 14.34
CA LEU A 48 2.83 -26.02 13.99
C LEU A 48 4.11 -25.59 13.28
N VAL A 49 4.04 -25.48 11.95
CA VAL A 49 5.10 -24.87 11.14
C VAL A 49 4.84 -23.37 11.17
N GLN A 50 5.53 -22.65 12.06
CA GLN A 50 5.50 -21.20 12.07
C GLN A 50 6.28 -20.71 10.85
N VAL A 51 5.56 -20.22 9.85
CA VAL A 51 6.16 -19.55 8.70
C VAL A 51 6.86 -18.31 9.24
N ASN A 52 8.12 -18.10 8.84
CA ASN A 52 8.94 -17.01 9.35
C ASN A 52 8.17 -15.67 9.25
N ASP A 53 8.03 -14.94 10.35
CA ASP A 53 7.23 -13.70 10.43
C ASP A 53 7.80 -12.55 9.59
N TYR A 54 8.97 -12.77 8.97
CA TYR A 54 9.70 -11.79 8.19
C TYR A 54 9.67 -12.15 6.70
N GLY A 55 8.80 -11.47 5.96
CA GLY A 55 8.88 -11.40 4.50
C GLY A 55 9.99 -10.45 4.06
N LEU A 56 10.71 -10.79 2.99
CA LEU A 56 11.61 -9.84 2.34
C LEU A 56 10.77 -8.74 1.68
N ILE A 57 11.01 -7.48 2.05
CA ILE A 57 10.36 -6.32 1.44
C ILE A 57 11.35 -5.67 0.49
N LYS A 58 10.91 -5.38 -0.74
CA LYS A 58 11.72 -4.60 -1.69
C LYS A 58 11.73 -3.13 -1.26
N ILE A 59 12.91 -2.59 -1.00
CA ILE A 59 13.13 -1.17 -0.73
C ILE A 59 13.84 -0.52 -1.92
N LYS A 60 13.53 0.75 -2.17
CA LYS A 60 14.24 1.60 -3.12
C LYS A 60 14.87 2.74 -2.32
N GLU A 61 16.20 2.80 -2.35
CA GLU A 61 17.00 3.81 -1.68
C GLU A 61 17.94 4.44 -2.69
N CYS A 62 18.09 5.75 -2.65
CA CYS A 62 18.88 6.50 -3.62
C CYS A 62 19.81 7.48 -2.90
N LYS A 63 21.02 7.63 -3.44
CA LYS A 63 22.01 8.57 -2.95
C LYS A 63 22.56 9.37 -4.13
N VAL A 64 22.78 10.65 -3.90
CA VAL A 64 23.45 11.53 -4.87
C VAL A 64 24.88 11.78 -4.40
N LEU A 65 25.82 11.69 -5.33
CA LEU A 65 27.22 12.04 -5.09
C LEU A 65 27.40 13.53 -5.37
N ILE A 66 27.74 14.29 -4.34
CA ILE A 66 27.96 15.73 -4.45
C ILE A 66 29.47 15.95 -4.49
N LYS A 67 29.97 16.45 -5.63
CA LYS A 67 31.35 16.93 -5.80
C LYS A 67 31.32 18.44 -5.92
N ARG A 68 32.05 19.13 -5.06
CA ARG A 68 32.13 20.59 -5.03
C ARG A 68 33.58 21.01 -5.03
N THR A 69 33.89 22.00 -5.85
CA THR A 69 35.19 22.65 -5.92
C THR A 69 35.01 24.14 -5.75
N VAL A 70 35.66 24.72 -4.75
CA VAL A 70 35.61 26.15 -4.43
C VAL A 70 36.90 26.82 -4.92
N PHE A 71 36.71 27.85 -5.73
CA PHE A 71 37.78 28.70 -6.25
C PHE A 71 37.72 30.08 -5.61
N TYR A 72 38.87 30.73 -5.44
CA TYR A 72 38.94 32.15 -5.12
C TYR A 72 39.44 32.95 -6.33
N CYS A 73 38.93 34.16 -6.47
CA CYS A 73 39.39 35.13 -7.47
C CYS A 73 40.48 36.00 -6.83
N GLY A 74 41.69 35.90 -7.35
CA GLY A 74 42.83 36.74 -6.99
C GLY A 74 42.88 38.04 -7.81
N MET A 75 43.91 38.85 -7.53
CA MET A 75 44.18 40.06 -8.31
C MET A 75 44.43 39.71 -9.79
N HIS A 76 43.99 40.57 -10.71
CA HIS A 76 44.12 40.37 -12.17
C HIS A 76 43.44 39.12 -12.73
N SER A 77 42.26 38.73 -12.20
CA SER A 77 41.46 37.61 -12.73
C SER A 77 42.13 36.23 -12.63
N HIS A 78 43.11 36.08 -11.75
CA HIS A 78 43.65 34.76 -11.42
C HIS A 78 42.60 33.95 -10.66
N ILE A 79 42.29 32.76 -11.15
CA ILE A 79 41.43 31.80 -10.47
C ILE A 79 42.34 30.75 -9.85
N SER A 80 42.24 30.57 -8.54
CA SER A 80 43.04 29.61 -7.78
C SER A 80 42.13 28.79 -6.87
N LEU A 81 42.50 27.53 -6.67
CA LEU A 81 41.76 26.63 -5.79
C LEU A 81 41.94 27.07 -4.33
N VAL A 82 40.85 27.09 -3.55
CA VAL A 82 40.92 27.34 -2.10
C VAL A 82 41.52 26.11 -1.42
N ALA A 83 42.34 26.32 -0.37
CA ALA A 83 42.82 25.21 0.45
C ALA A 83 41.64 24.43 1.04
N ASN A 84 41.59 23.11 0.82
CA ASN A 84 40.42 22.26 1.13
C ASN A 84 39.13 22.71 0.42
N GLY A 85 39.26 23.32 -0.77
CA GLY A 85 38.13 23.76 -1.59
C GLY A 85 37.39 22.60 -2.27
N GLU A 86 37.94 21.39 -2.24
CA GLU A 86 37.30 20.20 -2.77
C GLU A 86 36.60 19.41 -1.68
N ILE A 87 35.33 19.09 -1.89
CA ILE A 87 34.55 18.22 -1.01
C ILE A 87 33.71 17.25 -1.84
N GLU A 88 33.73 15.99 -1.44
CA GLU A 88 32.99 14.89 -2.04
C GLU A 88 32.25 14.11 -0.96
N TYR A 89 30.92 13.96 -1.11
CA TYR A 89 30.11 13.17 -0.18
C TYR A 89 28.83 12.63 -0.83
N TYR A 90 28.36 11.52 -0.29
CA TYR A 90 27.04 10.98 -0.61
C TYR A 90 25.99 11.66 0.26
N LYS A 91 24.88 12.03 -0.36
CA LYS A 91 23.69 12.51 0.33
C LYS A 91 22.53 11.58 0.02
N GLU A 92 21.90 11.07 1.06
CA GLU A 92 20.63 10.35 0.93
C GLU A 92 19.52 11.32 0.55
N ILE A 93 18.69 10.91 -0.40
CA ILE A 93 17.56 11.69 -0.90
C ILE A 93 16.25 10.95 -0.60
N THR A 94 15.14 11.69 -0.57
CA THR A 94 13.85 11.06 -0.34
C THR A 94 13.43 10.20 -1.53
N ARG A 95 12.44 9.34 -1.32
CA ARG A 95 11.87 8.51 -2.38
C ARG A 95 11.30 9.37 -3.51
N GLU A 96 10.60 10.44 -3.16
CA GLU A 96 9.99 11.38 -4.11
C GLU A 96 11.06 12.08 -4.94
N GLU A 97 12.14 12.53 -4.31
CA GLU A 97 13.29 13.12 -5.00
C GLU A 97 13.94 12.10 -5.95
N CYS A 98 14.07 10.85 -5.52
CA CYS A 98 14.63 9.80 -6.36
C CYS A 98 13.75 9.45 -7.56
N ASP A 99 12.44 9.28 -7.34
CA ASP A 99 11.49 8.99 -8.40
C ASP A 99 11.42 10.16 -9.39
N GLY A 100 11.40 11.40 -8.89
CA GLY A 100 11.47 12.61 -9.71
C GLY A 100 12.76 12.70 -10.51
N LEU A 101 13.91 12.37 -9.90
CA LEU A 101 15.21 12.37 -10.57
C LEU A 101 15.24 11.38 -11.73
N HIS A 102 14.81 10.12 -11.51
CA HIS A 102 14.79 9.10 -12.56
C HIS A 102 13.78 9.38 -13.68
N GLN A 103 12.68 10.11 -13.39
CA GLN A 103 11.67 10.43 -14.39
C GLN A 103 12.01 11.67 -15.21
N SER A 104 12.57 12.70 -14.55
CA SER A 104 12.79 14.01 -15.16
C SER A 104 14.24 14.28 -15.56
N GLY A 105 15.20 13.52 -15.03
CA GLY A 105 16.63 13.82 -15.13
C GLY A 105 17.03 15.10 -14.38
N THR A 106 16.18 15.58 -13.46
CA THR A 106 16.40 16.85 -12.73
C THR A 106 16.39 16.67 -11.22
N TYR A 107 17.27 17.40 -10.54
CA TYR A 107 17.39 17.42 -9.07
C TYR A 107 17.47 18.87 -8.56
N VAL A 108 16.78 19.19 -7.48
CA VAL A 108 16.90 20.52 -6.84
C VAL A 108 17.87 20.42 -5.67
N TYR A 109 19.00 21.10 -5.79
CA TYR A 109 20.03 21.12 -4.76
C TYR A 109 20.24 22.54 -4.24
N GLN A 110 19.95 22.77 -2.96
CA GLN A 110 20.04 24.09 -2.31
C GLN A 110 19.32 25.20 -3.08
N GLY A 111 18.15 24.89 -3.64
CA GLY A 111 17.34 25.82 -4.43
C GLY A 111 17.76 25.96 -5.90
N ALA A 112 18.90 25.41 -6.32
CA ALA A 112 19.31 25.36 -7.71
C ALA A 112 18.77 24.09 -8.38
N LYS A 113 18.14 24.24 -9.56
CA LYS A 113 17.74 23.10 -10.39
C LYS A 113 18.94 22.63 -11.21
N ILE A 114 19.33 21.38 -11.01
CA ILE A 114 20.32 20.66 -11.81
C ILE A 114 19.54 19.80 -12.80
N ALA A 115 19.90 19.86 -14.07
CA ALA A 115 19.28 19.08 -15.14
C ALA A 115 20.31 18.18 -15.81
N ASP A 116 19.84 17.32 -16.71
CA ASP A 116 20.65 16.41 -17.52
C ASP A 116 21.50 15.44 -16.66
N ILE A 117 20.94 15.00 -15.53
CA ILE A 117 21.55 13.97 -14.69
C ILE A 117 21.31 12.61 -15.35
N PRO A 118 22.37 11.87 -15.71
CA PRO A 118 22.28 10.60 -16.44
C PRO A 118 21.65 9.45 -15.64
#